data_AF-A0A6A4WN68-F1
#
_entry.id   AF-A0A6A4WN68-F1
#
_cell.length_a   1.000
_cell.length_b   1.000
_cell.length_c   1.000
_cell.angle_alpha   90.00
_cell.angle_beta   90.00
_cell.angle_gamma   90.00
#
_symmetry.space_group_name_H-M   'P 1'
#
loop_
_entity.id
_entity.type
_entity.pdbx_description
1 polymer ?
#
loop_
_entity_poly.entity_id
_entity_poly.type
_entity_poly.pdbx_seq_one_letter_code
_entity_poly.pdbx_strand_id
1 'polypeptide(L)'
;MALLHRALQLSKDSGIYCSSEADLFVLLDLLGTQSPTIYNYPYCADAEFRQLAAVERRLKKLRLLDGAPRMFKVRKSWSSPVGIEDDHLPFMHRGVKILHVIPVPFPAVWHEDSDDASVIHRPSVTSLGRSLRVWVAEYLQLAALLDDPAKDAVREEL
;
A
#
# COMPACT_ATOMS: atom_id res chain seq x y z
N MET A 1 -7.20 28.80 -18.30
CA MET A 1 -7.90 27.69 -18.99
C MET A 1 -7.00 26.88 -19.93
N ALA A 2 -6.18 27.48 -20.80
CA ALA A 2 -5.31 26.72 -21.73
C ALA A 2 -4.20 25.89 -21.07
N LEU A 3 -3.64 26.33 -19.93
CA LEU A 3 -2.60 25.59 -19.20
C LEU A 3 -3.14 24.34 -18.49
N LEU A 4 -4.37 24.41 -17.96
CA LEU A 4 -5.04 23.26 -17.35
C LEU A 4 -5.39 22.21 -18.42
N HIS A 5 -5.87 22.68 -19.58
CA HIS A 5 -6.16 21.82 -20.72
C HIS A 5 -4.89 21.14 -21.27
N ARG A 6 -3.74 21.82 -21.25
CA ARG A 6 -2.46 21.26 -21.70
C ARG A 6 -1.85 20.26 -20.70
N ALA A 7 -2.03 20.47 -19.40
CA ALA A 7 -1.65 19.50 -18.36
C ALA A 7 -2.51 18.22 -18.44
N LEU A 8 -3.82 18.37 -18.67
CA LEU A 8 -4.73 17.27 -18.95
C LEU A 8 -4.35 16.52 -20.25
N GLN A 9 -3.99 17.26 -21.31
CA GLN A 9 -3.58 16.65 -22.58
C GLN A 9 -2.27 15.86 -22.45
N LEU A 10 -1.27 16.37 -21.74
CA LEU A 10 0.00 15.67 -21.49
C LEU A 10 -0.18 14.41 -20.61
N SER A 11 -1.19 14.41 -19.72
CA SER A 11 -1.55 13.21 -18.94
C SER A 11 -2.28 12.14 -19.76
N LYS A 12 -2.98 12.54 -20.83
CA LYS A 12 -3.62 11.59 -21.77
C LYS A 12 -2.60 10.82 -22.60
N ASP A 13 -1.48 11.46 -22.94
CA ASP A 13 -0.44 10.86 -23.79
C ASP A 13 0.44 9.81 -23.07
N SER A 14 0.31 9.67 -21.74
CA SER A 14 1.11 8.76 -20.90
C SER A 14 0.34 7.53 -20.38
N GLY A 15 -0.93 7.37 -20.73
CA GLY A 15 -1.70 6.14 -20.51
C GLY A 15 -2.11 5.80 -19.06
N ILE A 16 -1.73 6.62 -18.06
CA ILE A 16 -2.14 6.44 -16.66
C ILE A 16 -2.68 7.78 -16.14
N TYR A 17 -4.01 7.90 -16.11
CA TYR A 17 -4.71 9.04 -15.56
C TYR A 17 -5.36 8.63 -14.24
N CYS A 18 -5.08 9.34 -13.15
CA CYS A 18 -5.53 8.97 -11.81
C CYS A 18 -6.46 10.05 -11.26
N SER A 19 -7.75 9.91 -11.58
CA SER A 19 -8.76 10.94 -11.37
C SER A 19 -10.14 10.37 -11.01
N SER A 20 -10.23 9.11 -10.59
CA SER A 20 -11.51 8.51 -10.22
C SER A 20 -12.07 9.09 -8.92
N GLU A 21 -13.38 8.91 -8.70
CA GLU A 21 -14.03 9.20 -7.42
C GLU A 21 -13.56 8.27 -6.29
N ALA A 22 -13.16 7.04 -6.61
CA ALA A 22 -12.52 6.16 -5.65
C ALA A 22 -11.09 6.66 -5.35
N ASP A 23 -10.79 6.87 -4.07
CA ASP A 23 -9.54 7.53 -3.67
C ASP A 23 -8.30 6.61 -3.86
N LEU A 24 -8.41 5.35 -3.42
CA LEU A 24 -7.30 4.39 -3.45
C LEU A 24 -7.81 2.94 -3.42
N PHE A 25 -7.27 2.09 -4.30
CA PHE A 25 -7.43 0.63 -4.21
C PHE A 25 -6.12 0.02 -3.70
N VAL A 26 -6.19 -0.69 -2.56
CA VAL A 26 -5.06 -1.41 -1.97
C VAL A 26 -5.22 -2.89 -2.27
N LEU A 27 -4.33 -3.44 -3.10
CA LEU A 27 -4.33 -4.85 -3.47
C LEU A 27 -3.19 -5.57 -2.76
N LEU A 28 -3.51 -6.59 -1.97
CA LEU A 28 -2.55 -7.42 -1.24
C LEU A 28 -2.45 -8.76 -1.93
N ASP A 29 -1.27 -9.16 -2.38
CA ASP A 29 -1.08 -10.44 -3.06
C ASP A 29 0.31 -11.06 -2.79
N LEU A 30 0.38 -12.39 -2.80
CA LEU A 30 1.57 -13.22 -2.57
C LEU A 30 2.34 -12.88 -1.28
N LEU A 31 1.62 -12.66 -0.19
CA LEU A 31 2.17 -12.29 1.12
C LEU A 31 2.13 -13.46 2.09
N GLY A 32 3.18 -13.62 2.89
CA GLY A 32 3.21 -14.62 3.97
C GLY A 32 4.59 -15.18 4.25
N THR A 33 5.43 -15.25 3.21
CA THR A 33 6.78 -15.83 3.29
C THR A 33 7.80 -14.93 3.98
N GLN A 34 8.99 -15.47 4.20
CA GLN A 34 10.09 -14.74 4.83
C GLN A 34 10.68 -13.69 3.88
N SER A 35 10.96 -12.49 4.41
CA SER A 35 11.70 -11.44 3.69
C SER A 35 11.15 -11.00 2.32
N PRO A 36 9.83 -10.77 2.17
CA PRO A 36 9.31 -10.20 0.93
C PRO A 36 9.88 -8.80 0.72
N THR A 37 10.21 -8.49 -0.54
CA THR A 37 10.64 -7.15 -0.94
C THR A 37 9.53 -6.52 -1.78
N ILE A 38 8.86 -5.51 -1.24
CA ILE A 38 7.75 -4.83 -1.88
C ILE A 38 8.24 -3.47 -2.38
N TYR A 39 8.01 -3.18 -3.65
CA TYR A 39 8.43 -1.95 -4.32
C TYR A 39 7.25 -0.99 -4.53
N ASN A 40 7.60 0.27 -4.79
CA ASN A 40 6.64 1.26 -5.23
C ASN A 40 6.37 1.10 -6.73
N TYR A 41 5.13 0.74 -7.08
CA TYR A 41 4.66 0.60 -8.45
C TYR A 41 4.17 1.95 -9.00
N PRO A 42 4.36 2.25 -10.29
CA PRO A 42 4.02 3.54 -10.88
C PRO A 42 2.51 3.68 -11.17
N TYR A 43 1.64 3.33 -10.21
CA TYR A 43 0.17 3.33 -10.34
C TYR A 43 -0.48 4.45 -9.50
N CYS A 44 0.17 5.62 -9.47
CA CYS A 44 -0.30 6.84 -8.81
C CYS A 44 -0.44 6.81 -7.27
N ALA A 45 0.13 5.82 -6.59
CA ALA A 45 0.08 5.72 -5.12
C ALA A 45 1.45 5.96 -4.42
N ASP A 46 2.31 6.84 -4.98
CA ASP A 46 3.67 7.08 -4.42
C ASP A 46 3.63 7.66 -3.00
N ALA A 47 2.69 8.57 -2.72
CA ALA A 47 2.56 9.18 -1.40
C ALA A 47 2.12 8.12 -0.37
N GLU A 48 1.12 7.33 -0.73
CA GLU A 48 0.53 6.25 0.06
C GLU A 48 1.57 5.17 0.36
N PHE A 49 2.35 4.75 -0.65
CA PHE A 49 3.45 3.81 -0.47
C PHE A 49 4.53 4.35 0.48
N ARG A 50 4.93 5.63 0.31
CA ARG A 50 5.91 6.27 1.19
C ARG A 50 5.44 6.38 2.62
N GLN A 51 4.16 6.68 2.83
CA GLN A 51 3.54 6.70 4.16
C GLN A 51 3.59 5.31 4.79
N LEU A 52 3.14 4.26 4.10
CA LEU A 52 3.20 2.89 4.59
C LEU A 52 4.65 2.45 4.94
N ALA A 53 5.61 2.78 4.08
CA ALA A 53 7.03 2.53 4.34
C ALA A 53 7.59 3.36 5.52
N ALA A 54 7.07 4.55 5.77
CA ALA A 54 7.41 5.35 6.94
C ALA A 54 6.85 4.72 8.23
N VAL A 55 5.62 4.20 8.19
CA VAL A 55 5.01 3.46 9.31
C VAL A 55 5.86 2.25 9.68
N GLU A 56 6.25 1.41 8.72
CA GLU A 56 7.15 0.28 8.98
C GLU A 56 8.43 0.74 9.68
N ARG A 57 9.12 1.76 9.14
CA ARG A 57 10.35 2.29 9.74
C ARG A 57 10.13 2.77 11.18
N ARG A 58 9.02 3.46 11.45
CA ARG A 58 8.68 3.96 12.80
C ARG A 58 8.45 2.81 13.77
N LEU A 59 7.65 1.81 13.40
CA LEU A 59 7.38 0.64 14.23
C LEU A 59 8.65 -0.18 14.50
N LYS A 60 9.55 -0.33 13.51
CA LYS A 60 10.87 -0.95 13.73
C LYS A 60 11.73 -0.18 14.71
N LYS A 61 11.77 1.16 14.62
CA LYS A 61 12.51 2.02 15.55
C LYS A 61 12.01 1.85 17.00
N LEU A 62 10.70 1.63 17.16
CA LEU A 62 10.06 1.36 18.44
C LEU A 62 10.20 -0.11 18.90
N ARG A 63 10.92 -0.96 18.15
CA ARG A 63 11.07 -2.40 18.44
C ARG A 63 9.75 -3.17 18.48
N LEU A 64 8.74 -2.66 17.76
CA LEU A 64 7.43 -3.30 17.64
C LEU A 64 7.37 -4.32 16.50
N LEU A 65 8.45 -4.51 15.74
CA LEU A 65 8.54 -5.44 14.61
C LEU A 65 9.85 -6.26 14.67
N ASP A 66 10.30 -6.60 15.88
CA ASP A 66 11.52 -7.38 16.10
C ASP A 66 11.44 -8.73 15.36
N GLY A 67 12.56 -9.16 14.75
CA GLY A 67 12.64 -10.38 13.96
C GLY A 67 12.10 -10.28 12.52
N ALA A 68 11.42 -9.19 12.15
CA ALA A 68 10.99 -8.98 10.77
C ALA A 68 12.05 -8.23 9.94
N PRO A 69 12.26 -8.57 8.65
CA PRO A 69 13.05 -7.78 7.72
C PRO A 69 12.33 -6.47 7.33
N ARG A 70 12.99 -5.56 6.60
CA ARG A 70 12.31 -4.37 6.03
C ARG A 70 11.74 -4.74 4.67
N MET A 71 10.42 -4.68 4.55
CA MET A 71 9.66 -5.15 3.41
C MET A 71 9.50 -4.04 2.35
N PHE A 72 9.20 -2.81 2.76
CA PHE A 72 8.87 -1.72 1.83
C PHE A 72 10.11 -0.94 1.36
N LYS A 73 10.37 -0.93 0.06
CA LYS A 73 11.52 -0.23 -0.56
C LYS A 73 11.07 0.99 -1.37
N VAL A 74 11.29 2.17 -0.81
CA VAL A 74 10.92 3.47 -1.44
C VAL A 74 11.84 3.87 -2.60
N ARG A 75 13.04 3.27 -2.72
CA ARG A 75 13.95 3.62 -3.82
C ARG A 75 13.30 3.19 -5.13
N LYS A 76 13.15 4.13 -6.07
CA LYS A 76 13.00 3.80 -7.49
C LYS A 76 14.24 3.00 -7.87
N SER A 77 14.12 1.68 -7.92
CA SER A 77 15.05 0.97 -8.77
C SER A 77 14.78 1.49 -10.19
N TRP A 78 15.82 1.65 -11.00
CA TRP A 78 15.64 1.71 -12.45
C TRP A 78 14.89 0.48 -13.02
N SER A 79 14.62 -0.50 -12.15
CA SER A 79 13.81 -1.70 -12.33
C SER A 79 12.65 -1.82 -11.33
N SER A 80 11.94 -0.73 -10.97
CA SER A 80 10.60 -0.92 -10.36
C SER A 80 9.84 -1.89 -11.28
N PRO A 81 9.27 -2.99 -10.76
CA PRO A 81 8.64 -3.96 -11.63
C PRO A 81 7.46 -3.27 -12.32
N VAL A 82 7.44 -3.31 -13.65
CA VAL A 82 6.35 -2.80 -14.47
C VAL A 82 5.71 -4.01 -15.14
N GLY A 83 4.39 -4.04 -15.23
CA GLY A 83 3.67 -5.07 -16.00
C GLY A 83 3.37 -6.35 -15.23
N ILE A 84 3.27 -6.29 -13.90
CA ILE A 84 2.58 -7.37 -13.17
C ILE A 84 1.09 -7.18 -13.39
N GLU A 85 0.47 -8.13 -14.09
CA GLU A 85 -0.97 -8.19 -14.27
C GLU A 85 -1.62 -8.86 -13.08
N ASP A 86 -2.67 -8.24 -12.55
CA ASP A 86 -3.40 -8.69 -11.36
C ASP A 86 -4.75 -7.96 -11.32
N ASP A 87 -5.58 -8.21 -10.30
CA ASP A 87 -6.96 -7.72 -10.17
C ASP A 87 -7.12 -6.19 -10.17
N HIS A 88 -6.02 -5.44 -10.06
CA HIS A 88 -6.03 -3.98 -10.11
C HIS A 88 -6.25 -3.40 -11.52
N LEU A 89 -5.98 -4.15 -12.60
CA LEU A 89 -6.01 -3.62 -13.96
C LEU A 89 -7.35 -2.95 -14.34
N PRO A 90 -8.53 -3.55 -14.08
CA PRO A 90 -9.80 -2.91 -14.42
C PRO A 90 -10.04 -1.60 -13.65
N PHE A 91 -9.53 -1.47 -12.42
CA PHE A 91 -9.66 -0.26 -11.60
C PHE A 91 -8.68 0.82 -12.07
N MET A 92 -7.43 0.43 -12.36
CA MET A 92 -6.42 1.31 -12.90
C MET A 92 -6.85 1.93 -14.24
N HIS A 93 -7.45 1.14 -15.14
CA HIS A 93 -7.98 1.63 -16.42
C HIS A 93 -9.14 2.63 -16.26
N ARG A 94 -9.78 2.68 -15.08
CA ARG A 94 -10.82 3.65 -14.73
C ARG A 94 -10.29 4.82 -13.91
N GLY A 95 -8.97 4.89 -13.72
CA GLY A 95 -8.26 5.97 -13.07
C GLY A 95 -8.24 5.93 -11.55
N VAL A 96 -8.47 4.74 -10.96
CA VAL A 96 -8.28 4.50 -9.52
C VAL A 96 -6.78 4.40 -9.22
N LYS A 97 -6.31 5.12 -8.19
CA LYS A 97 -4.94 4.96 -7.69
C LYS A 97 -4.77 3.55 -7.13
N ILE A 98 -3.66 2.89 -7.44
CA ILE A 98 -3.39 1.52 -6.98
C ILE A 98 -2.18 1.50 -6.07
N LEU A 99 -2.37 1.06 -4.83
CA LEU A 99 -1.29 0.61 -3.95
C LEU A 99 -1.19 -0.92 -4.04
N HIS A 100 -0.32 -1.41 -4.93
CA HIS A 100 -0.11 -2.84 -5.14
C HIS A 100 0.95 -3.37 -4.16
N VAL A 101 0.50 -4.12 -3.16
CA VAL A 101 1.33 -4.72 -2.11
C VAL A 101 1.60 -6.18 -2.49
N ILE A 102 2.48 -6.35 -3.48
CA ILE A 102 2.98 -7.64 -3.97
C ILE A 102 4.52 -7.63 -3.99
N PRO A 103 5.20 -8.67 -3.50
CA PRO A 103 6.66 -8.71 -3.48
C PRO A 103 7.24 -8.98 -4.87
N VAL A 104 8.46 -8.49 -5.11
CA VAL A 104 9.31 -8.94 -6.23
C VAL A 104 10.72 -9.25 -5.70
N PRO A 105 11.30 -10.42 -6.04
CA PRO A 105 10.67 -11.54 -6.76
C PRO A 105 9.45 -12.12 -6.01
N PHE A 106 8.59 -12.85 -6.72
CA PHE A 106 7.51 -13.63 -6.12
C PHE A 106 8.08 -14.67 -5.15
N PRO A 107 7.28 -15.12 -4.16
CA PRO A 107 7.69 -16.25 -3.32
C PRO A 107 8.12 -17.43 -4.18
N ALA A 108 9.22 -18.09 -3.84
CA ALA A 108 9.73 -19.23 -4.61
C ALA A 108 8.76 -20.43 -4.66
N VAL A 109 7.77 -20.44 -3.77
CA VAL A 109 6.71 -21.46 -3.68
C VAL A 109 5.44 -21.07 -4.43
N TRP A 110 5.38 -19.88 -5.05
CA TRP A 110 4.21 -19.46 -5.82
C TRP A 110 3.92 -20.45 -6.95
N HIS A 111 2.65 -20.88 -7.06
CA HIS A 111 2.19 -21.93 -7.97
C HIS A 111 2.80 -23.33 -7.74
N GLU A 112 3.37 -23.57 -6.56
CA GLU A 112 3.84 -24.89 -6.15
C GLU A 112 2.95 -25.44 -5.03
N ASP A 113 2.83 -26.77 -4.94
CA ASP A 113 2.09 -27.44 -3.84
C ASP A 113 2.68 -27.12 -2.45
N SER A 114 3.90 -26.58 -2.41
CA SER A 114 4.59 -26.14 -1.20
C SER A 114 4.15 -24.76 -0.68
N ASP A 115 3.25 -24.05 -1.38
CA ASP A 115 2.60 -22.84 -0.85
C ASP A 115 1.53 -23.22 0.19
N ASP A 116 2.00 -23.64 1.36
CA ASP A 116 1.17 -24.13 2.46
C ASP A 116 1.42 -23.38 3.79
N ALA A 117 0.81 -23.86 4.87
CA ALA A 117 0.94 -23.21 6.17
C ALA A 117 2.39 -23.19 6.74
N SER A 118 3.28 -24.08 6.26
CA SER A 118 4.65 -24.21 6.73
C SER A 118 5.56 -23.07 6.27
N VAL A 119 5.25 -22.46 5.11
CA VAL A 119 6.04 -21.33 4.56
C VAL A 119 5.66 -19.98 5.17
N ILE A 120 4.61 -19.94 6.01
CA ILE A 120 4.15 -18.72 6.67
C ILE A 120 5.17 -18.26 7.72
N HIS A 121 5.87 -17.17 7.42
CA HIS A 121 6.82 -16.54 8.31
C HIS A 121 6.12 -15.54 9.23
N ARG A 122 5.84 -15.95 10.48
CA ARG A 122 5.09 -15.17 11.48
C ARG A 122 5.62 -13.74 11.69
N PRO A 123 6.96 -13.48 11.77
CA PRO A 123 7.45 -12.11 11.89
C PRO A 123 7.13 -11.25 10.66
N SER A 124 7.20 -11.79 9.44
CA SER A 124 6.82 -11.05 8.21
C SER A 124 5.34 -10.67 8.25
N VAL A 125 4.47 -11.63 8.55
CA VAL A 125 3.01 -11.41 8.63
C VAL A 125 2.66 -10.40 9.71
N THR A 126 3.30 -10.49 10.87
CA THR A 126 3.09 -9.54 11.98
C THR A 126 3.55 -8.13 11.59
N SER A 127 4.70 -8.00 10.93
CA SER A 127 5.23 -6.73 10.44
C SER A 127 4.27 -6.06 9.48
N LEU A 128 3.85 -6.80 8.44
CA LEU A 128 2.88 -6.35 7.45
C LEU A 128 1.56 -5.93 8.10
N GLY A 129 0.97 -6.80 8.92
CA GLY A 129 -0.33 -6.54 9.55
C GLY A 129 -0.31 -5.33 10.48
N ARG A 130 0.76 -5.14 11.27
CA ARG A 130 0.90 -3.96 12.13
C ARG A 130 1.12 -2.68 11.32
N SER A 131 1.98 -2.73 10.30
CA SER A 131 2.21 -1.59 9.42
C SER A 131 0.94 -1.16 8.69
N LEU A 132 0.16 -2.10 8.16
CA LEU A 132 -1.11 -1.80 7.51
C LEU A 132 -2.14 -1.21 8.47
N ARG A 133 -2.32 -1.79 9.66
CA ARG A 133 -3.29 -1.26 10.64
C ARG A 133 -2.99 0.18 11.04
N VAL A 134 -1.73 0.46 11.34
CA VAL A 134 -1.31 1.82 11.72
C VAL A 134 -1.42 2.77 10.53
N TRP A 135 -1.01 2.34 9.34
CA TRP A 135 -1.13 3.16 8.13
C TRP A 135 -2.59 3.45 7.76
N VAL A 136 -3.50 2.47 7.82
CA VAL A 136 -4.93 2.68 7.57
C VAL A 136 -5.52 3.66 8.60
N ALA A 137 -5.13 3.54 9.87
CA ALA A 137 -5.57 4.48 10.90
C ALA A 137 -5.09 5.92 10.63
N GLU A 138 -3.86 6.08 10.13
CA GLU A 138 -3.31 7.39 9.74
C GLU A 138 -3.95 7.93 8.45
N TYR A 139 -4.15 7.07 7.46
CA TYR A 139 -4.77 7.41 6.18
C TYR A 139 -6.19 7.93 6.36
N LEU A 140 -6.97 7.24 7.20
CA LEU A 140 -8.34 7.63 7.55
C LEU A 140 -8.42 8.70 8.65
N GLN A 141 -7.28 9.18 9.16
CA GLN A 141 -7.20 10.17 10.23
C GLN A 141 -8.03 9.80 11.48
N LEU A 142 -8.03 8.52 11.85
CA LEU A 142 -8.92 8.02 12.91
C LEU A 142 -8.72 8.70 14.26
N ALA A 143 -7.50 9.16 14.58
CA ALA A 143 -7.25 9.92 15.81
C ALA A 143 -8.08 11.21 15.86
N ALA A 144 -8.09 11.99 14.77
CA ALA A 144 -8.88 13.21 14.67
C ALA A 144 -10.39 12.95 14.72
N LEU A 145 -10.85 11.79 14.23
CA LEU A 145 -12.26 11.38 14.32
C LEU A 145 -12.68 10.93 15.72
N LEU A 146 -11.74 10.49 16.56
CA LEU A 146 -12.01 10.04 17.93
C LEU A 146 -11.86 11.18 18.94
N ASP A 147 -10.99 12.14 18.66
CA ASP A 147 -10.82 13.36 19.44
C ASP A 147 -11.82 14.47 19.03
N ASP A 148 -12.91 14.11 18.35
CA ASP A 148 -13.95 15.04 17.92
C ASP A 148 -14.87 15.39 19.11
N PRO A 149 -14.82 16.62 19.65
CA PRO A 149 -15.65 17.03 20.79
C PRO A 149 -17.16 16.94 20.50
N ALA A 150 -17.58 16.89 19.23
CA ALA A 150 -18.98 16.68 18.87
C ALA A 150 -19.49 15.26 19.21
N LYS A 151 -18.61 14.26 19.34
CA LYS A 151 -19.00 12.89 19.73
C LYS A 151 -19.15 12.72 21.24
N ASP A 152 -18.44 13.52 22.03
CA ASP A 152 -18.58 13.53 23.48
C ASP A 152 -19.94 14.13 23.92
N ALA A 153 -20.47 15.10 23.16
CA ALA A 153 -21.79 15.67 23.39
C ALA A 153 -22.93 14.64 23.23
N VAL A 154 -22.80 13.65 22.35
CA VAL A 154 -23.81 12.59 22.13
C VAL A 154 -23.72 11.50 23.22
N ARG A 155 -22.58 11.37 23.90
CA ARG A 155 -22.37 10.38 24.96
C ARG A 155 -22.92 10.79 26.33
N GLU A 156 -23.09 12.09 26.59
CA GLU A 156 -23.70 12.58 27.84
C GLU A 156 -25.24 12.69 27.78
N GLU A 157 -25.86 12.45 26.62
CA GLU A 157 -27.32 12.42 26.45
C GLU A 157 -27.94 11.00 26.55
N LEU A 158 -27.15 9.99 26.94
CA LEU A 158 -27.59 8.60 27.20
C LEU A 158 -27.34 8.20 28.65
#